data_AF-A0A8J7AC45-F1
#
_entry.id   AF-A0A8J7AC45-F1
#
_cell.length_a   1.000
_cell.length_b   1.000
_cell.length_c   1.000
_cell.angle_alpha   90.00
_cell.angle_beta   90.00
_cell.angle_gamma   90.00
#
_symmetry.space_group_name_H-M   'P 1'
#
loop_
_entity.id
_entity.type
_entity.pdbx_description
1 polymer ?
#
loop_
_entity_poly.entity_id
_entity_poly.type
_entity_poly.pdbx_seq_one_letter_code
_entity_poly.pdbx_strand_id
1 'polypeptide(L)'
;MYASDKTQEYPWWAGNARFIDLSNTFIVAHVAQAALIMLWAGSFTLFELAVYSSDAPLYTQGLILLPHLATEGWGIGSGGAIVDTSVWFSIGAIHIVAAAVLAGGAYFHYTRLPASLANAPNNAAKFHFEWQDAKKLGFILGHHLIFLALGALLLVAKAQYFGGLYDAYSDSVRVVASPTLSPAAIWDYRTHLFDVRSLEDLVGGHIYVAGLLIAGGIWHILVPPFQWVKRFFFFSGDGILSYSLFGIAIAGFAASYYCGFDSLAYPEKFYGPTLELKSSLLPRYYEVQPTMADGYTSRVWLANAHFYLAFFFLQGGLWHFQRAAGFNISNLLENWRRNRLVSSENPTLAYQHSERLQPGSAVTLGYGMPEAEPQPQLKIRQYDEDYIYRPIRRMSQTDLTTINGVKKTLYQTAYQSQKDRFYQSSKQDKSEAETLFGYGKSYSDRLYERPENLATKPPAYSRPIETTVYEPRLQ
;
A
#
# COMPACT_ATOMS: atom_id res chain seq x y z
N MET A 1 -18.02 22.76 -11.74
CA MET A 1 -17.01 23.48 -12.55
C MET A 1 -15.75 23.49 -11.70
N TYR A 2 -14.85 22.53 -11.91
CA TYR A 2 -13.57 22.45 -11.19
C TYR A 2 -12.45 22.56 -12.23
N ALA A 3 -12.23 23.77 -12.73
CA ALA A 3 -10.97 24.10 -13.35
C ALA A 3 -9.93 24.17 -12.22
N SER A 4 -8.77 23.55 -12.40
CA SER A 4 -7.60 23.95 -11.62
C SER A 4 -7.48 25.47 -11.78
N ASP A 5 -7.43 26.19 -10.67
CA ASP A 5 -7.32 27.64 -10.69
C ASP A 5 -6.02 27.95 -11.45
N LYS A 6 -6.11 28.58 -12.63
CA LYS A 6 -4.96 28.80 -13.55
C LYS A 6 -3.86 29.69 -12.94
N THR A 7 -4.06 30.15 -11.72
CA THR A 7 -3.20 31.03 -10.91
C THR A 7 -2.59 30.31 -9.69
N GLN A 8 -2.80 29.00 -9.52
CA GLN A 8 -2.30 28.29 -8.34
C GLN A 8 -0.77 28.09 -8.42
N GLU A 9 -0.01 28.93 -7.73
CA GLU A 9 1.42 28.75 -7.56
C GLU A 9 1.72 27.57 -6.64
N TYR A 10 2.26 26.48 -7.20
CA TYR A 10 2.72 25.34 -6.40
C TYR A 10 4.12 25.59 -5.83
N PRO A 11 4.33 25.47 -4.51
CA PRO A 11 5.64 25.53 -3.90
C PRO A 11 6.52 24.35 -4.33
N TRP A 12 7.83 24.44 -4.13
CA TRP A 12 8.80 23.44 -4.63
C TRP A 12 8.53 22.02 -4.13
N TRP A 13 8.04 21.86 -2.90
CA TRP A 13 7.68 20.55 -2.32
C TRP A 13 6.44 19.91 -2.95
N ALA A 14 5.64 20.69 -3.69
CA ALA A 14 4.54 20.23 -4.53
C ALA A 14 4.87 20.37 -6.03
N GLY A 15 6.16 20.38 -6.40
CA GLY A 15 6.64 20.75 -7.73
C GLY A 15 6.00 19.95 -8.87
N ASN A 16 5.70 18.67 -8.66
CA ASN A 16 5.11 17.83 -9.70
C ASN A 16 3.66 18.22 -10.05
N ALA A 17 2.96 18.94 -9.18
CA ALA A 17 1.63 19.46 -9.48
C ALA A 17 1.65 20.52 -10.59
N ARG A 18 2.81 21.14 -10.86
CA ARG A 18 2.97 22.18 -11.90
C ARG A 18 2.76 21.67 -13.32
N PHE A 19 2.86 20.36 -13.54
CA PHE A 19 2.72 19.76 -14.87
C PHE A 19 1.46 18.90 -15.04
N ILE A 20 0.46 19.04 -14.15
CA ILE A 20 -0.82 18.32 -14.23
C ILE A 20 -1.49 18.52 -15.60
N ASP A 21 -1.44 19.73 -16.15
CA ASP A 21 -2.07 20.07 -17.44
C ASP A 21 -1.09 20.00 -18.64
N LEU A 22 0.15 19.54 -18.40
CA LEU A 22 1.19 19.41 -19.43
C LEU A 22 1.29 17.95 -19.89
N SER A 23 0.39 17.55 -20.80
CA SER A 23 0.24 16.16 -21.27
C SER A 23 1.54 15.44 -21.68
N ASN A 24 2.50 16.10 -22.35
CA ASN A 24 3.78 15.45 -22.69
C ASN A 24 4.68 15.31 -21.46
N THR A 25 4.81 16.37 -20.66
CA THR A 25 5.60 16.33 -19.41
C THR A 25 5.05 15.27 -18.44
N PHE A 26 3.73 15.09 -18.40
CA PHE A 26 3.08 14.02 -17.66
C PHE A 26 3.52 12.63 -18.16
N ILE A 27 3.53 12.40 -19.48
CA ILE A 27 4.03 11.16 -20.09
C ILE A 27 5.51 10.93 -19.75
N VAL A 28 6.35 11.95 -19.90
CA VAL A 28 7.79 11.89 -19.57
C VAL A 28 7.99 11.44 -18.13
N ALA A 29 7.27 12.02 -17.17
CA ALA A 29 7.38 11.65 -15.76
C ALA A 29 7.04 10.18 -15.51
N HIS A 30 5.98 9.66 -16.13
CA HIS A 30 5.54 8.27 -15.95
C HIS A 30 6.46 7.27 -16.67
N VAL A 31 6.95 7.60 -17.86
CA VAL A 31 7.93 6.76 -18.58
C VAL A 31 9.26 6.73 -17.82
N ALA A 32 9.69 7.85 -17.23
CA ALA A 32 10.87 7.88 -16.38
C ALA A 32 10.69 7.03 -15.11
N GLN A 33 9.51 7.06 -14.49
CA GLN A 33 9.20 6.17 -13.36
C GLN A 33 9.20 4.69 -13.78
N ALA A 34 8.66 4.35 -14.94
CA ALA A 34 8.73 2.99 -15.48
C ALA A 34 10.18 2.55 -15.73
N ALA A 35 11.04 3.46 -16.21
CA ALA A 35 12.47 3.20 -16.36
C ALA A 35 13.14 2.90 -15.01
N LEU A 36 12.80 3.63 -13.94
CA LEU A 36 13.30 3.36 -12.60
C LEU A 36 12.84 2.00 -12.06
N ILE A 37 11.60 1.59 -12.32
CA ILE A 37 11.09 0.27 -11.94
C ILE A 37 11.86 -0.83 -12.66
N MET A 38 12.07 -0.70 -13.98
CA MET A 38 12.87 -1.67 -14.75
C MET A 38 14.33 -1.70 -14.30
N LEU A 39 14.92 -0.53 -14.00
CA LEU A 39 16.29 -0.44 -13.50
C LEU A 39 16.42 -1.12 -12.14
N TRP A 40 15.47 -0.88 -11.24
CA TRP A 40 15.43 -1.52 -9.93
C TRP A 40 15.32 -3.04 -10.08
N ALA A 41 14.36 -3.52 -10.86
CA ALA A 41 14.17 -4.96 -11.11
C ALA A 41 15.46 -5.60 -11.63
N GLY A 42 16.07 -5.04 -12.67
CA GLY A 42 17.32 -5.57 -13.22
C GLY A 42 18.50 -5.50 -12.26
N SER A 43 18.71 -4.34 -11.63
CA SER A 43 19.88 -4.10 -10.76
C SER A 43 19.80 -4.94 -9.49
N PHE A 44 18.61 -5.03 -8.88
CA PHE A 44 18.42 -5.82 -7.66
C PHE A 44 18.45 -7.32 -7.96
N THR A 45 17.98 -7.79 -9.13
CA THR A 45 18.15 -9.21 -9.51
C THR A 45 19.64 -9.56 -9.64
N LEU A 46 20.44 -8.71 -10.30
CA LEU A 46 21.88 -8.94 -10.43
C LEU A 46 22.62 -8.79 -9.10
N PHE A 47 22.20 -7.85 -8.25
CA PHE A 47 22.73 -7.71 -6.90
C PHE A 47 22.44 -8.94 -6.04
N GLU A 48 21.19 -9.41 -6.01
CA GLU A 48 20.79 -10.63 -5.30
C GLU A 48 21.59 -11.84 -5.80
N LEU A 49 21.78 -11.97 -7.11
CA LEU A 49 22.59 -13.04 -7.69
C LEU A 49 24.06 -12.96 -7.27
N ALA A 50 24.62 -11.75 -7.09
CA ALA A 50 26.00 -11.56 -6.66
C ALA A 50 26.24 -11.95 -5.19
N VAL A 51 25.20 -11.89 -4.34
CA VAL A 51 25.29 -12.25 -2.92
C VAL A 51 24.67 -13.62 -2.60
N TYR A 52 24.01 -14.24 -3.57
CA TYR A 52 23.39 -15.56 -3.45
C TYR A 52 24.43 -16.65 -3.17
N SER A 53 24.15 -17.48 -2.17
CA SER A 53 24.84 -18.72 -1.88
C SER A 53 23.91 -19.92 -2.00
N SER A 54 24.39 -20.98 -2.65
CA SER A 54 23.70 -22.28 -2.75
C SER A 54 23.69 -23.05 -1.43
N ASP A 55 24.51 -22.66 -0.46
CA ASP A 55 24.67 -23.40 0.81
C ASP A 55 23.54 -23.10 1.81
N ALA A 56 22.70 -22.11 1.52
CA ALA A 56 21.59 -21.70 2.38
C ALA A 56 20.27 -21.61 1.59
N PRO A 57 19.11 -21.78 2.25
CA PRO A 57 17.82 -21.53 1.62
C PRO A 57 17.71 -20.09 1.10
N LEU A 58 16.93 -19.86 0.03
CA LEU A 58 16.76 -18.52 -0.55
C LEU A 58 16.20 -17.52 0.48
N TYR A 59 15.24 -17.95 1.27
CA TYR A 59 14.51 -17.08 2.19
C TYR A 59 15.33 -16.59 3.39
N THR A 60 16.48 -17.19 3.68
CA THR A 60 17.35 -16.77 4.80
C THR A 60 18.40 -15.73 4.40
N GLN A 61 18.47 -15.38 3.12
CA GLN A 61 19.55 -14.57 2.56
C GLN A 61 19.12 -13.13 2.23
N GLY A 62 17.87 -12.76 2.58
CA GLY A 62 17.33 -11.43 2.27
C GLY A 62 17.01 -11.23 0.77
N LEU A 63 16.78 -12.31 0.03
CA LEU A 63 16.51 -12.30 -1.40
C LEU A 63 15.01 -12.15 -1.64
N ILE A 64 14.58 -11.17 -2.45
CA ILE A 64 13.16 -10.94 -2.74
C ILE A 64 12.84 -11.15 -4.21
N LEU A 65 13.78 -11.06 -5.15
CA LEU A 65 13.54 -11.23 -6.58
C LEU A 65 13.84 -12.65 -7.07
N LEU A 66 14.94 -13.27 -6.62
CA LEU A 66 15.27 -14.64 -7.02
C LEU A 66 14.18 -15.66 -6.64
N PRO A 67 13.53 -15.58 -5.46
CA PRO A 67 12.37 -16.42 -5.14
C PRO A 67 11.20 -16.28 -6.13
N HIS A 68 10.96 -15.09 -6.70
CA HIS A 68 9.90 -14.89 -7.69
C HIS A 68 10.25 -15.59 -9.01
N LEU A 69 11.51 -15.48 -9.46
CA LEU A 69 11.98 -16.20 -10.66
C LEU A 69 11.93 -17.72 -10.47
N ALA A 70 12.29 -18.20 -9.27
CA ALA A 70 12.21 -19.61 -8.91
C ALA A 70 10.76 -20.12 -8.94
N THR A 71 9.80 -19.33 -8.46
CA THR A 71 8.37 -19.67 -8.48
C THR A 71 7.82 -19.78 -9.90
N GLU A 72 8.29 -18.92 -10.82
CA GLU A 72 7.98 -19.04 -12.25
C GLU A 72 8.67 -20.26 -12.92
N GLY A 73 9.50 -21.00 -12.19
CA GLY A 73 10.21 -22.18 -12.66
C GLY A 73 11.49 -21.88 -13.43
N TRP A 74 12.00 -20.64 -13.40
CA TRP A 74 13.27 -20.30 -14.04
C TRP A 74 14.44 -20.84 -13.22
N GLY A 75 15.30 -21.63 -13.85
CA GLY A 75 16.53 -22.14 -13.20
C GLY A 75 16.29 -23.26 -12.18
N ILE A 76 15.06 -23.79 -12.11
CA ILE A 76 14.67 -24.82 -11.15
C ILE A 76 14.58 -26.20 -11.83
N GLY A 77 15.25 -27.19 -11.22
CA GLY A 77 15.25 -28.59 -11.62
C GLY A 77 14.33 -29.47 -10.78
N SER A 78 14.58 -30.78 -10.80
CA SER A 78 13.83 -31.76 -10.00
C SER A 78 14.00 -31.53 -8.49
N GLY A 79 12.93 -31.71 -7.71
CA GLY A 79 12.99 -31.53 -6.26
C GLY A 79 13.33 -30.09 -5.88
N GLY A 80 12.86 -29.11 -6.65
CA GLY A 80 13.05 -27.68 -6.43
C GLY A 80 14.51 -27.19 -6.33
N ALA A 81 15.46 -27.96 -6.85
CA ALA A 81 16.88 -27.60 -6.82
C ALA A 81 17.17 -26.46 -7.81
N ILE A 82 18.00 -25.51 -7.40
CA ILE A 82 18.48 -24.44 -8.27
C ILE A 82 19.62 -25.01 -9.12
N VAL A 83 19.39 -25.15 -10.43
CA VAL A 83 20.31 -25.83 -11.36
C VAL A 83 20.94 -24.90 -12.39
N ASP A 84 20.30 -23.76 -12.69
CA ASP A 84 20.81 -22.79 -13.66
C ASP A 84 20.50 -21.36 -13.23
N THR A 85 21.52 -20.64 -12.78
CA THR A 85 21.41 -19.23 -12.40
C THR A 85 21.69 -18.28 -13.58
N SER A 86 22.14 -18.79 -14.73
CA SER A 86 22.45 -17.97 -15.91
C SER A 86 21.19 -17.34 -16.52
N VAL A 87 20.04 -18.02 -16.39
CA VAL A 87 18.74 -17.47 -16.79
C VAL A 87 18.33 -16.29 -15.90
N TRP A 88 18.63 -16.31 -14.60
CA TRP A 88 18.37 -15.18 -13.70
C TRP A 88 19.24 -13.97 -14.05
N PHE A 89 20.52 -14.20 -14.37
CA PHE A 89 21.40 -13.15 -14.91
C PHE A 89 20.81 -12.54 -16.19
N SER A 90 20.36 -13.38 -17.12
CA SER A 90 19.79 -12.95 -18.40
C SER A 90 18.55 -12.09 -18.20
N ILE A 91 17.64 -12.50 -17.29
CA ILE A 91 16.44 -11.72 -16.94
C ILE A 91 16.82 -10.37 -16.32
N GLY A 92 17.79 -10.36 -15.39
CA GLY A 92 18.30 -9.12 -14.81
C GLY A 92 18.86 -8.17 -15.87
N ALA A 93 19.68 -8.67 -16.79
CA ALA A 93 20.26 -7.90 -17.88
C ALA A 93 19.20 -7.34 -18.86
N ILE A 94 18.18 -8.14 -19.20
CA ILE A 94 17.06 -7.69 -20.05
C ILE A 94 16.36 -6.48 -19.42
N HIS A 95 16.11 -6.51 -18.11
CA HIS A 95 15.48 -5.40 -17.40
C HIS A 95 16.35 -4.13 -17.39
N ILE A 96 17.68 -4.27 -17.25
CA ILE A 96 18.61 -3.12 -17.37
C ILE A 96 18.55 -2.49 -18.77
N VAL A 97 18.58 -3.31 -19.82
CA VAL A 97 18.50 -2.82 -21.20
C VAL A 97 17.15 -2.14 -21.45
N ALA A 98 16.05 -2.74 -20.99
CA ALA A 98 14.71 -2.15 -21.08
C ALA A 98 14.64 -0.80 -20.35
N ALA A 99 15.25 -0.69 -19.17
CA ALA A 99 15.33 0.57 -18.44
C ALA A 99 16.04 1.67 -19.23
N ALA A 100 17.16 1.35 -19.90
CA ALA A 100 17.87 2.30 -20.75
C ALA A 100 17.03 2.77 -21.94
N VAL A 101 16.27 1.87 -22.57
CA VAL A 101 15.35 2.22 -23.67
C VAL A 101 14.23 3.15 -23.18
N LEU A 102 13.61 2.85 -22.04
CA LEU A 102 12.56 3.70 -21.45
C LEU A 102 13.10 5.08 -21.04
N ALA A 103 14.29 5.14 -20.41
CA ALA A 103 14.94 6.38 -20.06
C ALA A 103 15.29 7.22 -21.31
N GLY A 104 15.80 6.57 -22.35
CA GLY A 104 16.02 7.20 -23.66
C GLY A 104 14.73 7.74 -24.29
N GLY A 105 13.63 6.99 -24.19
CA GLY A 105 12.30 7.44 -24.60
C GLY A 105 11.81 8.67 -23.82
N ALA A 106 11.94 8.66 -22.49
CA ALA A 106 11.59 9.82 -21.65
C ALA A 106 12.43 11.05 -22.02
N TYR A 107 13.74 10.90 -22.21
CA TYR A 107 14.64 11.97 -22.63
C TYR A 107 14.31 12.50 -24.03
N PHE A 108 13.98 11.62 -24.97
CA PHE A 108 13.52 11.99 -26.30
C PHE A 108 12.24 12.82 -26.22
N HIS A 109 11.22 12.36 -25.49
CA HIS A 109 9.96 13.09 -25.32
C HIS A 109 10.17 14.45 -24.66
N TYR A 110 11.05 14.55 -23.68
CA TYR A 110 11.38 15.80 -22.99
C TYR A 110 12.08 16.82 -23.90
N THR A 111 13.01 16.36 -24.76
CA THR A 111 13.84 17.25 -25.58
C THR A 111 13.28 17.55 -26.96
N ARG A 112 12.47 16.65 -27.54
CA ARG A 112 12.00 16.75 -28.92
C ARG A 112 10.54 17.17 -29.06
N LEU A 113 9.73 17.07 -28.01
CA LEU A 113 8.31 17.40 -28.05
C LEU A 113 7.99 18.56 -27.09
N PRO A 114 6.99 19.41 -27.41
CA PRO A 114 6.54 20.46 -26.52
C PRO A 114 5.95 19.88 -25.23
N ALA A 115 5.98 20.64 -24.13
CA ALA A 115 5.47 20.21 -22.83
C ALA A 115 3.98 19.82 -22.85
N SER A 116 3.18 20.43 -23.73
CA SER A 116 1.82 19.99 -24.04
C SER A 116 1.73 19.45 -25.46
N LEU A 117 1.17 18.25 -25.60
CA LEU A 117 0.95 17.61 -26.90
C LEU A 117 -0.12 18.31 -27.75
N ALA A 118 -0.91 19.22 -27.17
CA ALA A 118 -1.82 20.07 -27.95
C ALA A 118 -1.09 20.86 -29.04
N ASN A 119 0.16 21.23 -28.78
CA ASN A 119 1.01 22.01 -29.68
C ASN A 119 1.99 21.13 -30.48
N ALA A 120 1.88 19.79 -30.37
CA ALA A 120 2.81 18.89 -31.02
C ALA A 120 2.52 18.72 -32.52
N PRO A 121 3.55 18.51 -33.36
CA PRO A 121 3.35 18.30 -34.79
C PRO A 121 2.75 16.90 -35.08
N ASN A 122 2.09 16.79 -36.24
CA ASN A 122 1.67 15.52 -36.84
C ASN A 122 0.79 14.66 -35.92
N ASN A 123 1.02 13.35 -35.93
CA ASN A 123 0.25 12.37 -35.17
C ASN A 123 0.43 12.48 -33.64
N ALA A 124 1.44 13.19 -33.13
CA ALA A 124 1.67 13.32 -31.70
C ALA A 124 0.53 14.08 -30.99
N ALA A 125 -0.10 15.05 -31.68
CA ALA A 125 -1.27 15.75 -31.16
C ALA A 125 -2.45 14.82 -30.85
N LYS A 126 -2.54 13.64 -31.50
CA LYS A 126 -3.56 12.63 -31.21
C LYS A 126 -3.45 12.05 -29.80
N PHE A 127 -2.30 12.17 -29.14
CA PHE A 127 -2.07 11.67 -27.78
C PHE A 127 -2.29 12.73 -26.71
N HIS A 128 -2.62 13.98 -27.09
CA HIS A 128 -3.07 14.98 -26.14
C HIS A 128 -4.37 14.52 -25.43
N PHE A 129 -4.46 14.84 -24.14
CA PHE A 129 -5.65 14.60 -23.33
C PHE A 129 -5.85 15.75 -22.35
N GLU A 130 -7.09 15.95 -21.95
CA GLU A 130 -7.49 16.84 -20.89
C GLU A 130 -8.28 16.05 -19.84
N TRP A 131 -8.15 16.40 -18.57
CA TRP A 131 -8.79 15.67 -17.47
C TRP A 131 -10.32 15.66 -17.54
N GLN A 132 -10.92 16.64 -18.22
CA GLN A 132 -12.36 16.74 -18.42
C GLN A 132 -12.87 15.93 -19.62
N ASP A 133 -11.98 15.46 -20.50
CA ASP A 133 -12.36 14.61 -21.64
C ASP A 133 -12.48 13.15 -21.22
N ALA A 134 -13.62 12.84 -20.59
CA ALA A 134 -13.97 11.50 -20.15
C ALA A 134 -13.92 10.45 -21.27
N LYS A 135 -14.17 10.84 -22.53
CA LYS A 135 -14.11 9.91 -23.68
C LYS A 135 -12.65 9.56 -23.98
N LYS A 136 -11.76 10.56 -24.03
CA LYS A 136 -10.33 10.33 -24.25
C LYS A 136 -9.69 9.53 -23.14
N LEU A 137 -10.07 9.80 -21.88
CA LEU A 137 -9.61 9.05 -20.72
C LEU A 137 -10.08 7.59 -20.76
N GLY A 138 -11.34 7.32 -21.12
CA GLY A 138 -11.85 5.96 -21.32
C GLY A 138 -11.11 5.22 -22.44
N PHE A 139 -10.82 5.90 -23.55
CA PHE A 139 -10.02 5.36 -24.64
C PHE A 139 -8.61 4.97 -24.19
N ILE A 140 -7.93 5.81 -23.40
CA ILE A 140 -6.61 5.52 -22.84
C ILE A 140 -6.69 4.33 -21.88
N LEU A 141 -7.66 4.32 -20.96
CA LEU A 141 -7.89 3.21 -20.03
C LEU A 141 -8.05 1.88 -20.76
N GLY A 142 -8.89 1.84 -21.80
CA GLY A 142 -9.16 0.60 -22.53
C GLY A 142 -7.92 -0.01 -23.20
N HIS A 143 -7.00 0.82 -23.70
CA HIS A 143 -5.72 0.32 -24.23
C HIS A 143 -4.85 -0.28 -23.12
N HIS A 144 -4.77 0.35 -21.95
CA HIS A 144 -4.00 -0.18 -20.82
C HIS A 144 -4.57 -1.51 -20.32
N LEU A 145 -5.91 -1.65 -20.28
CA LEU A 145 -6.54 -2.93 -19.92
C LEU A 145 -6.14 -4.06 -20.88
N ILE A 146 -6.02 -3.77 -22.18
CA ILE A 146 -5.54 -4.76 -23.16
C ILE A 146 -4.08 -5.14 -22.88
N PHE A 147 -3.20 -4.19 -22.56
CA PHE A 147 -1.81 -4.51 -22.18
C PHE A 147 -1.71 -5.34 -20.90
N LEU A 148 -2.56 -5.07 -19.89
CA LEU A 148 -2.64 -5.92 -18.70
C LEU A 148 -3.12 -7.34 -19.04
N ALA A 149 -4.06 -7.47 -19.97
CA ALA A 149 -4.50 -8.78 -20.44
C ALA A 149 -3.38 -9.56 -21.15
N LEU A 150 -2.58 -8.88 -21.97
CA LEU A 150 -1.40 -9.49 -22.58
C LEU A 150 -0.41 -9.96 -21.51
N GLY A 151 -0.21 -9.19 -20.44
CA GLY A 151 0.58 -9.61 -19.27
C GLY A 151 0.05 -10.90 -18.62
N ALA A 152 -1.26 -10.99 -18.36
CA ALA A 152 -1.87 -12.20 -17.82
C ALA A 152 -1.72 -13.41 -18.76
N LEU A 153 -1.86 -13.20 -20.07
CA LEU A 153 -1.65 -14.24 -21.08
C LEU A 153 -0.20 -14.70 -21.18
N LEU A 154 0.78 -13.83 -20.91
CA LEU A 154 2.19 -14.22 -20.86
C LEU A 154 2.46 -15.21 -19.72
N LEU A 155 1.82 -15.04 -18.55
CA LEU A 155 1.89 -16.02 -17.46
C LEU A 155 1.24 -17.36 -17.87
N VAL A 156 0.06 -17.31 -18.50
CA VAL A 156 -0.61 -18.51 -19.03
C VAL A 156 0.31 -19.22 -20.04
N ALA A 157 0.91 -18.47 -20.95
CA ALA A 157 1.83 -19.03 -21.94
C ALA A 157 3.08 -19.64 -21.29
N LYS A 158 3.63 -18.99 -20.25
CA LYS A 158 4.73 -19.54 -19.45
C LYS A 158 4.36 -20.88 -18.83
N ALA A 159 3.18 -20.96 -18.23
CA ALA A 159 2.70 -22.15 -17.53
C ALA A 159 2.36 -23.32 -18.48
N GLN A 160 1.88 -23.05 -19.69
CA GLN A 160 1.42 -24.08 -20.61
C GLN A 160 2.43 -24.48 -21.70
N TYR A 161 3.26 -23.53 -22.15
CA TYR A 161 4.08 -23.73 -23.35
C TYR A 161 5.59 -23.49 -23.12
N PHE A 162 5.98 -22.70 -22.12
CA PHE A 162 7.39 -22.35 -21.87
C PHE A 162 7.91 -22.92 -20.54
N GLY A 163 7.91 -24.24 -20.44
CA GLY A 163 8.55 -24.98 -19.34
C GLY A 163 7.70 -25.15 -18.09
N GLY A 164 6.59 -24.43 -17.92
CA GLY A 164 5.69 -24.62 -16.79
C GLY A 164 5.94 -23.66 -15.62
N LEU A 165 5.33 -23.95 -14.47
CA LEU A 165 5.54 -23.22 -13.22
C LEU A 165 6.03 -24.19 -12.15
N TYR A 166 6.66 -23.68 -11.10
CA TYR A 166 7.01 -24.48 -9.95
C TYR A 166 5.73 -24.84 -9.16
N ASP A 167 5.54 -26.12 -8.88
CA ASP A 167 4.44 -26.64 -8.08
C ASP A 167 4.95 -27.06 -6.69
N ALA A 168 4.50 -26.36 -5.66
CA ALA A 168 4.90 -26.62 -4.28
C ALA A 168 4.47 -28.01 -3.77
N TYR A 169 3.40 -28.60 -4.32
CA TYR A 169 2.89 -29.90 -3.87
C TYR A 169 3.65 -31.08 -4.47
N SER A 170 4.19 -30.92 -5.68
CA SER A 170 5.00 -31.94 -6.35
C SER A 170 6.50 -31.67 -6.29
N ASP A 171 6.91 -30.54 -5.69
CA ASP A 171 8.31 -30.08 -5.58
C ASP A 171 9.05 -30.11 -6.93
N SER A 172 8.36 -29.70 -7.99
CA SER A 172 8.87 -29.78 -9.36
C SER A 172 8.31 -28.68 -10.24
N VAL A 173 9.06 -28.30 -11.26
CA VAL A 173 8.52 -27.45 -12.34
C VAL A 173 7.72 -28.34 -13.27
N ARG A 174 6.44 -28.00 -13.47
CA ARG A 174 5.54 -28.75 -14.34
C ARG A 174 4.74 -27.86 -15.27
N VAL A 175 4.50 -28.39 -16.47
CA VAL A 175 3.61 -27.77 -17.45
C VAL A 175 2.15 -28.00 -17.04
N VAL A 176 1.35 -26.94 -17.08
CA VAL A 176 -0.08 -26.97 -16.75
C VAL A 176 -0.88 -27.29 -18.01
N ALA A 177 -1.02 -28.58 -18.33
CA ALA A 177 -1.67 -29.02 -19.56
C ALA A 177 -3.18 -28.72 -19.61
N SER A 178 -3.86 -28.79 -18.46
CA SER A 178 -5.32 -28.71 -18.37
C SER A 178 -5.76 -27.68 -17.32
N PRO A 179 -5.67 -26.36 -17.60
CA PRO A 179 -6.12 -25.32 -16.69
C PRO A 179 -7.63 -25.40 -16.44
N THR A 180 -8.07 -24.97 -15.25
CA THR A 180 -9.49 -24.99 -14.88
C THR A 180 -10.26 -23.93 -15.66
N LEU A 181 -11.09 -24.38 -16.61
CA LEU A 181 -11.94 -23.51 -17.42
C LEU A 181 -13.41 -23.50 -16.98
N SER A 182 -13.79 -24.26 -15.95
CA SER A 182 -15.17 -24.32 -15.45
C SER A 182 -15.57 -22.98 -14.81
N PRO A 183 -16.60 -22.27 -15.31
CA PRO A 183 -17.04 -21.00 -14.71
C PRO A 183 -17.52 -21.17 -13.27
N ALA A 184 -18.15 -22.31 -12.96
CA ALA A 184 -18.63 -22.60 -11.61
C ALA A 184 -17.49 -22.75 -10.61
N ALA A 185 -16.38 -23.39 -11.02
CA ALA A 185 -15.20 -23.55 -10.17
C ALA A 185 -14.53 -22.20 -9.88
N ILE A 186 -14.33 -21.36 -10.91
CA ILE A 186 -13.74 -20.02 -10.74
C ILE A 186 -14.66 -19.10 -9.91
N TRP A 187 -15.97 -19.20 -10.09
CA TRP A 187 -16.94 -18.42 -9.33
C TRP A 187 -16.99 -18.79 -7.84
N ASP A 188 -16.63 -20.03 -7.49
CA ASP A 188 -16.62 -20.51 -6.10
C ASP A 188 -15.59 -19.77 -5.24
N TYR A 189 -14.43 -19.43 -5.82
CA TYR A 189 -13.35 -18.69 -5.17
C TYR A 189 -13.75 -17.31 -4.61
N ARG A 190 -14.92 -16.75 -4.95
CA ARG A 190 -15.39 -15.47 -4.39
C ARG A 190 -15.52 -15.45 -2.86
N THR A 191 -15.71 -16.61 -2.23
CA THR A 191 -15.82 -16.73 -0.76
C THR A 191 -14.49 -17.08 -0.07
N HIS A 192 -13.49 -17.49 -0.85
CA HIS A 192 -12.20 -17.99 -0.38
C HIS A 192 -11.09 -17.60 -1.37
N LEU A 193 -11.01 -16.30 -1.70
CA LEU A 193 -10.19 -15.71 -2.77
C LEU A 193 -8.69 -16.04 -2.69
N PHE A 194 -8.22 -16.44 -1.50
CA PHE A 194 -6.82 -16.64 -1.16
C PHE A 194 -6.45 -18.12 -0.99
N ASP A 195 -7.41 -19.04 -1.10
CA ASP A 195 -7.21 -20.48 -0.88
C ASP A 195 -6.95 -21.24 -2.18
N VAL A 196 -6.18 -20.66 -3.11
CA VAL A 196 -5.86 -21.29 -4.40
C VAL A 196 -4.79 -22.37 -4.20
N ARG A 197 -5.18 -23.65 -4.34
CA ARG A 197 -4.32 -24.81 -4.04
C ARG A 197 -3.96 -25.67 -5.25
N SER A 198 -4.19 -25.18 -6.46
CA SER A 198 -3.77 -25.87 -7.68
C SER A 198 -3.24 -24.90 -8.73
N LEU A 199 -2.22 -25.32 -9.48
CA LEU A 199 -1.73 -24.52 -10.62
C LEU A 199 -2.78 -24.44 -11.73
N GLU A 200 -3.64 -25.45 -11.86
CA GLU A 200 -4.75 -25.47 -12.80
C GLU A 200 -5.73 -24.33 -12.54
N ASP A 201 -6.07 -24.06 -11.28
CA ASP A 201 -6.95 -22.95 -10.89
C ASP A 201 -6.23 -21.61 -10.99
N LEU A 202 -4.94 -21.56 -10.62
CA LEU A 202 -4.13 -20.35 -10.77
C LEU A 202 -4.07 -19.91 -12.24
N VAL A 203 -3.70 -20.82 -13.15
CA VAL A 203 -3.61 -20.53 -14.59
C VAL A 203 -5.00 -20.30 -15.18
N GLY A 204 -5.99 -21.12 -14.80
CA GLY A 204 -7.38 -20.95 -15.19
C GLY A 204 -7.93 -19.57 -14.83
N GLY A 205 -7.71 -19.12 -13.60
CA GLY A 205 -8.07 -17.78 -13.13
C GLY A 205 -7.44 -16.67 -13.96
N HIS A 206 -6.16 -16.79 -14.33
CA HIS A 206 -5.49 -15.81 -15.20
C HIS A 206 -6.06 -15.79 -16.62
N ILE A 207 -6.56 -16.92 -17.16
CA ILE A 207 -7.30 -16.95 -18.43
C ILE A 207 -8.60 -16.14 -18.32
N TYR A 208 -9.34 -16.30 -17.22
CA TYR A 208 -10.55 -15.52 -16.96
C TYR A 208 -10.26 -14.02 -16.81
N VAL A 209 -9.22 -13.67 -16.06
CA VAL A 209 -8.78 -12.27 -15.89
C VAL A 209 -8.37 -11.67 -17.24
N ALA A 210 -7.60 -12.40 -18.05
CA ALA A 210 -7.23 -11.95 -19.39
C ALA A 210 -8.46 -11.71 -20.28
N GLY A 211 -9.41 -12.65 -20.29
CA GLY A 211 -10.67 -12.51 -21.03
C GLY A 211 -11.48 -11.28 -20.59
N LEU A 212 -11.59 -11.06 -19.28
CA LEU A 212 -12.29 -9.91 -18.71
C LEU A 212 -11.60 -8.59 -19.06
N LEU A 213 -10.27 -8.53 -18.99
CA LEU A 213 -9.48 -7.35 -19.32
C LEU A 213 -9.54 -7.01 -20.82
N ILE A 214 -9.54 -8.02 -21.70
CA ILE A 214 -9.74 -7.81 -23.15
C ILE A 214 -11.15 -7.27 -23.42
N ALA A 215 -12.17 -7.93 -22.89
CA ALA A 215 -13.56 -7.53 -23.09
C ALA A 215 -13.81 -6.11 -22.54
N GLY A 216 -13.33 -5.82 -21.33
CA GLY A 216 -13.38 -4.51 -20.70
C GLY A 216 -12.56 -3.46 -21.46
N GLY A 217 -11.38 -3.84 -21.97
CA GLY A 217 -10.53 -2.97 -22.77
C GLY A 217 -11.19 -2.53 -24.08
N ILE A 218 -11.74 -3.48 -24.83
CA ILE A 218 -12.52 -3.21 -26.05
C ILE A 218 -13.73 -2.34 -25.71
N TRP A 219 -14.47 -2.69 -24.65
CA TRP A 219 -15.63 -1.92 -24.20
C TRP A 219 -15.26 -0.45 -23.90
N HIS A 220 -14.21 -0.21 -23.12
CA HIS A 220 -13.78 1.15 -22.74
C HIS A 220 -13.21 1.96 -23.92
N ILE A 221 -12.69 1.31 -24.96
CA ILE A 221 -12.29 1.97 -26.21
C ILE A 221 -13.52 2.44 -27.00
N LEU A 222 -14.54 1.59 -27.09
CA LEU A 222 -15.70 1.82 -27.96
C LEU A 222 -16.79 2.67 -27.31
N VAL A 223 -17.01 2.51 -26.00
CA VAL A 223 -18.15 3.10 -25.29
C VAL A 223 -17.67 4.21 -24.36
N PRO A 224 -18.06 5.48 -24.61
CA PRO A 224 -17.73 6.58 -23.69
C PRO A 224 -18.48 6.41 -22.35
N PRO A 225 -17.97 6.99 -21.24
CA PRO A 225 -18.63 6.89 -19.94
C PRO A 225 -20.08 7.40 -19.99
N PHE A 226 -20.99 6.62 -19.40
CA PHE A 226 -22.41 6.99 -19.29
C PHE A 226 -22.60 8.26 -18.45
N GLN A 227 -23.75 8.94 -18.65
CA GLN A 227 -24.03 10.20 -17.96
C GLN A 227 -24.09 10.05 -16.43
N TRP A 228 -24.59 8.92 -15.94
CA TRP A 228 -24.60 8.65 -14.50
C TRP A 228 -23.17 8.53 -13.94
N VAL A 229 -22.23 7.92 -14.68
CA VAL A 229 -20.81 7.86 -14.29
C VAL A 229 -20.23 9.27 -14.18
N LYS A 230 -20.50 10.12 -15.18
CA LYS A 230 -20.07 11.53 -15.17
C LYS A 230 -20.64 12.35 -14.03
N ARG A 231 -21.78 11.93 -13.45
CA ARG A 231 -22.42 12.61 -12.31
C ARG A 231 -21.81 12.20 -10.96
N PHE A 232 -21.34 10.96 -10.83
CA PHE A 232 -20.84 10.42 -9.56
C PHE A 232 -19.31 10.45 -9.43
N PHE A 233 -18.58 10.42 -10.54
CA PHE A 233 -17.12 10.39 -10.53
C PHE A 233 -16.50 11.75 -10.86
N PHE A 234 -15.35 12.04 -10.24
CA PHE A 234 -14.55 13.23 -10.48
C PHE A 234 -13.62 13.01 -11.69
N PHE A 235 -13.88 13.72 -12.77
CA PHE A 235 -13.00 13.80 -13.94
C PHE A 235 -11.99 14.93 -13.74
N SER A 236 -11.03 14.72 -12.85
CA SER A 236 -9.92 15.63 -12.56
C SER A 236 -8.64 14.84 -12.30
N GLY A 237 -7.47 15.51 -12.35
CA GLY A 237 -6.19 14.85 -12.03
C GLY A 237 -6.19 14.21 -10.64
N ASP A 238 -6.60 14.96 -9.60
CA ASP A 238 -6.73 14.44 -8.23
C ASP A 238 -7.78 13.31 -8.13
N GLY A 239 -8.90 13.43 -8.87
CA GLY A 239 -9.97 12.41 -8.88
C GLY A 239 -9.48 11.07 -9.44
N ILE A 240 -8.94 11.07 -10.66
CA ILE A 240 -8.47 9.84 -11.32
C ILE A 240 -7.27 9.23 -10.58
N LEU A 241 -6.37 10.07 -10.05
CA LEU A 241 -5.28 9.62 -9.20
C LEU A 241 -5.81 8.93 -7.94
N SER A 242 -6.82 9.49 -7.28
CA SER A 242 -7.39 8.90 -6.06
C SER A 242 -7.97 7.50 -6.28
N TYR A 243 -8.70 7.29 -7.38
CA TYR A 243 -9.24 5.97 -7.73
C TYR A 243 -8.13 4.94 -7.96
N SER A 244 -7.06 5.37 -8.62
CA SER A 244 -5.89 4.51 -8.86
C SER A 244 -5.15 4.18 -7.57
N LEU A 245 -5.03 5.14 -6.64
CA LEU A 245 -4.42 4.95 -5.32
C LEU A 245 -5.25 4.00 -4.43
N PHE A 246 -6.58 4.07 -4.49
CA PHE A 246 -7.42 3.08 -3.83
C PHE A 246 -7.27 1.69 -4.46
N GLY A 247 -7.21 1.62 -5.80
CA GLY A 247 -6.98 0.36 -6.52
C GLY A 247 -5.66 -0.33 -6.12
N ILE A 248 -4.55 0.42 -6.12
CA ILE A 248 -3.24 -0.14 -5.74
C ILE A 248 -3.16 -0.46 -4.24
N ALA A 249 -3.86 0.27 -3.38
CA ALA A 249 -3.95 -0.07 -1.96
C ALA A 249 -4.66 -1.42 -1.75
N ILE A 250 -5.80 -1.65 -2.42
CA ILE A 250 -6.50 -2.94 -2.37
C ILE A 250 -5.61 -4.05 -2.90
N ALA A 251 -4.94 -3.84 -4.04
CA ALA A 251 -4.01 -4.82 -4.60
C ALA A 251 -2.83 -5.10 -3.66
N GLY A 252 -2.28 -4.09 -3.00
CA GLY A 252 -1.18 -4.24 -2.05
C GLY A 252 -1.60 -4.99 -0.77
N PHE A 253 -2.81 -4.76 -0.25
CA PHE A 253 -3.34 -5.56 0.87
C PHE A 253 -3.59 -7.02 0.44
N ALA A 254 -4.14 -7.24 -0.75
CA ALA A 254 -4.34 -8.59 -1.28
C ALA A 254 -3.01 -9.32 -1.52
N ALA A 255 -2.01 -8.65 -2.09
CA ALA A 255 -0.66 -9.19 -2.30
C ALA A 255 0.04 -9.51 -0.98
N SER A 256 -0.10 -8.63 0.01
CA SER A 256 0.41 -8.86 1.37
C SER A 256 -0.21 -10.10 2.01
N TYR A 257 -1.53 -10.27 1.88
CA TYR A 257 -2.23 -11.45 2.38
C TYR A 257 -1.81 -12.73 1.65
N TYR A 258 -1.78 -12.72 0.31
CA TYR A 258 -1.29 -13.85 -0.50
C TYR A 258 0.14 -14.23 -0.10
N CYS A 259 1.05 -13.27 -0.04
CA CYS A 259 2.43 -13.51 0.38
C CYS A 259 2.51 -14.10 1.80
N GLY A 260 1.67 -13.64 2.73
CA GLY A 260 1.68 -14.11 4.11
C GLY A 260 1.23 -15.57 4.26
N PHE A 261 0.18 -15.98 3.56
CA PHE A 261 -0.53 -17.23 3.87
C PHE A 261 -0.53 -18.28 2.76
N ASP A 262 -0.37 -17.88 1.50
CA ASP A 262 -0.40 -18.84 0.40
C ASP A 262 0.93 -19.60 0.28
N SER A 263 0.82 -20.90 0.06
CA SER A 263 1.97 -21.81 -0.08
C SER A 263 2.17 -22.31 -1.51
N LEU A 264 1.27 -21.97 -2.45
CA LEU A 264 1.40 -22.32 -3.86
C LEU A 264 2.13 -21.24 -4.66
N ALA A 265 1.58 -20.02 -4.73
CA ALA A 265 2.17 -18.88 -5.43
C ALA A 265 3.33 -18.25 -4.64
N TYR A 266 3.43 -18.54 -3.34
CA TYR A 266 4.63 -18.28 -2.54
C TYR A 266 5.08 -19.59 -1.89
N PRO A 267 5.84 -20.45 -2.58
CA PRO A 267 6.29 -21.71 -2.01
C PRO A 267 7.14 -21.53 -0.75
N GLU A 268 6.86 -22.31 0.29
CA GLU A 268 7.64 -22.25 1.54
C GLU A 268 9.13 -22.52 1.32
N LYS A 269 9.45 -23.36 0.34
CA LYS A 269 10.83 -23.65 -0.08
C LYS A 269 11.62 -22.41 -0.48
N PHE A 270 10.98 -21.43 -1.11
CA PHE A 270 11.65 -20.24 -1.62
C PHE A 270 11.48 -19.01 -0.73
N TYR A 271 10.36 -18.92 0.00
CA TYR A 271 10.00 -17.73 0.78
C TYR A 271 10.06 -17.93 2.29
N GLY A 272 10.12 -19.17 2.78
CA GLY A 272 10.02 -19.52 4.20
C GLY A 272 8.58 -19.92 4.59
N PRO A 273 8.38 -20.38 5.84
CA PRO A 273 7.09 -20.87 6.31
C PRO A 273 5.99 -19.81 6.21
N THR A 274 4.73 -20.23 6.12
CA THR A 274 3.57 -19.31 6.16
C THR A 274 3.53 -18.55 7.47
N LEU A 275 2.97 -17.34 7.42
CA LEU A 275 2.98 -16.40 8.55
C LEU A 275 1.67 -16.43 9.34
N GLU A 276 1.71 -15.84 10.52
CA GLU A 276 0.51 -15.42 11.25
C GLU A 276 0.38 -13.89 11.26
N LEU A 277 -0.85 -13.40 11.34
CA LEU A 277 -1.14 -11.97 11.46
C LEU A 277 -1.38 -11.59 12.92
N LYS A 278 -0.51 -10.72 13.45
CA LYS A 278 -0.72 -10.11 14.77
C LYS A 278 -1.48 -8.80 14.62
N SER A 279 -2.78 -8.82 14.91
CA SER A 279 -3.64 -7.65 14.95
C SER A 279 -3.45 -6.85 16.25
N SER A 280 -2.29 -6.20 16.39
CA SER A 280 -2.02 -5.21 17.44
C SER A 280 -2.17 -3.78 16.88
N LEU A 281 -1.75 -2.76 17.65
CA LEU A 281 -1.75 -1.35 17.22
C LEU A 281 -1.18 -1.16 15.80
N LEU A 282 -0.10 -1.87 15.50
CA LEU A 282 0.43 -2.02 14.14
C LEU A 282 0.23 -3.48 13.71
N PRO A 283 -0.72 -3.76 12.80
CA PRO A 283 -0.86 -5.08 12.21
C PRO A 283 0.45 -5.46 11.53
N ARG A 284 0.92 -6.68 11.81
CA ARG A 284 2.14 -7.20 11.20
C ARG A 284 2.09 -8.72 11.04
N TYR A 285 2.71 -9.20 9.98
CA TYR A 285 2.92 -10.62 9.75
C TYR A 285 4.19 -11.07 10.45
N TYR A 286 4.16 -12.25 11.08
CA TYR A 286 5.30 -12.80 11.80
C TYR A 286 5.33 -14.33 11.70
N GLU A 287 6.51 -14.92 11.85
CA GLU A 287 6.69 -16.37 11.98
C GLU A 287 6.43 -16.79 13.43
N VAL A 288 5.64 -17.84 13.63
CA VAL A 288 5.35 -18.40 14.97
C VAL A 288 6.62 -18.95 15.61
N GLN A 289 7.42 -19.62 14.79
CA GLN A 289 8.73 -20.16 15.15
C GLN A 289 9.74 -19.50 14.22
N PRO A 290 10.60 -18.59 14.71
CA PRO A 290 11.57 -17.90 13.87
C PRO A 290 12.51 -18.90 13.19
N THR A 291 12.55 -18.87 11.85
CA THR A 291 13.48 -19.72 11.09
C THR A 291 14.93 -19.24 11.18
N MET A 292 15.13 -17.96 11.50
CA MET A 292 16.43 -17.31 11.61
C MET A 292 16.66 -16.81 13.03
N ALA A 293 17.90 -16.92 13.52
CA ALA A 293 18.29 -16.37 14.83
C ALA A 293 18.26 -14.83 14.82
N ASP A 294 18.74 -14.24 13.72
CA ASP A 294 18.73 -12.80 13.47
C ASP A 294 18.15 -12.53 12.08
N GLY A 295 17.32 -11.48 11.97
CA GLY A 295 16.70 -11.07 10.71
C GLY A 295 15.30 -11.66 10.49
N TYR A 296 14.83 -11.55 9.25
CA TYR A 296 13.49 -11.97 8.83
C TYR A 296 13.57 -12.68 7.50
N THR A 297 12.71 -13.68 7.30
CA THR A 297 12.60 -14.36 6.02
C THR A 297 12.09 -13.43 4.92
N SER A 298 12.36 -13.78 3.66
CA SER A 298 11.86 -13.04 2.50
C SER A 298 10.34 -12.86 2.52
N ARG A 299 9.58 -13.86 2.98
CA ARG A 299 8.13 -13.76 3.15
C ARG A 299 7.72 -12.68 4.14
N VAL A 300 8.37 -12.62 5.31
CA VAL A 300 8.07 -11.61 6.34
C VAL A 300 8.34 -10.20 5.81
N TRP A 301 9.45 -10.01 5.09
CA TRP A 301 9.77 -8.73 4.45
C TRP A 301 8.72 -8.31 3.44
N LEU A 302 8.41 -9.18 2.47
CA LEU A 302 7.47 -8.89 1.40
C LEU A 302 6.06 -8.63 1.94
N ALA A 303 5.54 -9.47 2.82
CA ALA A 303 4.19 -9.34 3.37
C ALA A 303 4.02 -8.03 4.15
N ASN A 304 4.97 -7.68 5.03
CA ASN A 304 4.87 -6.46 5.84
C ASN A 304 5.16 -5.19 5.03
N ALA A 305 6.15 -5.19 4.14
CA ALA A 305 6.46 -4.04 3.31
C ALA A 305 5.26 -3.67 2.41
N HIS A 306 4.64 -4.65 1.75
CA HIS A 306 3.45 -4.42 0.93
C HIS A 306 2.25 -3.98 1.77
N PHE A 307 2.07 -4.52 2.99
CA PHE A 307 1.02 -4.08 3.90
C PHE A 307 1.12 -2.58 4.23
N TYR A 308 2.30 -2.12 4.66
CA TYR A 308 2.49 -0.73 5.05
C TYR A 308 2.50 0.21 3.85
N LEU A 309 3.06 -0.20 2.71
CA LEU A 309 2.94 0.57 1.46
C LEU A 309 1.47 0.72 1.05
N ALA A 310 0.69 -0.37 1.07
CA ALA A 310 -0.73 -0.34 0.78
C ALA A 310 -1.51 0.58 1.74
N PHE A 311 -1.15 0.56 3.03
CA PHE A 311 -1.68 1.51 4.00
C PHE A 311 -1.41 2.95 3.58
N PHE A 312 -0.15 3.33 3.32
CA PHE A 312 0.15 4.70 2.90
C PHE A 312 -0.46 5.08 1.55
N PHE A 313 -0.60 4.15 0.60
CA PHE A 313 -1.35 4.38 -0.63
C PHE A 313 -2.84 4.64 -0.37
N LEU A 314 -3.45 3.95 0.59
CA LEU A 314 -4.83 4.23 1.03
C LEU A 314 -4.96 5.65 1.56
N GLN A 315 -4.02 6.11 2.40
CA GLN A 315 -4.04 7.51 2.87
C GLN A 315 -3.81 8.50 1.72
N GLY A 316 -2.94 8.19 0.76
CA GLY A 316 -2.78 8.99 -0.45
C GLY A 316 -4.08 9.10 -1.25
N GLY A 317 -4.79 7.98 -1.41
CA GLY A 317 -6.11 7.96 -2.05
C GLY A 317 -7.12 8.84 -1.32
N LEU A 318 -7.22 8.72 0.00
CA LEU A 318 -8.10 9.57 0.83
C LEU A 318 -7.76 11.06 0.68
N TRP A 319 -6.47 11.39 0.71
CA TRP A 319 -5.98 12.75 0.55
C TRP A 319 -6.39 13.37 -0.79
N HIS A 320 -6.09 12.69 -1.90
CA HIS A 320 -6.42 13.19 -3.25
C HIS A 320 -7.92 13.18 -3.52
N PHE A 321 -8.67 12.22 -2.99
CA PHE A 321 -10.13 12.19 -3.11
C PHE A 321 -10.79 13.39 -2.43
N GLN A 322 -10.37 13.71 -1.20
CA GLN A 322 -10.87 14.90 -0.49
C GLN A 322 -10.57 16.19 -1.26
N ARG A 323 -9.36 16.32 -1.82
CA ARG A 323 -9.01 17.45 -2.67
C ARG A 323 -9.88 17.54 -3.92
N ALA A 324 -10.13 16.42 -4.59
CA ALA A 324 -11.03 16.36 -5.74
C ALA A 324 -12.48 16.76 -5.39
N ALA A 325 -12.92 16.47 -4.16
CA ALA A 325 -14.21 16.89 -3.63
C ALA A 325 -14.25 18.37 -3.18
N GLY A 326 -13.13 19.09 -3.24
CA GLY A 326 -13.04 20.51 -2.88
C GLY A 326 -12.52 20.81 -1.47
N PHE A 327 -11.98 19.83 -0.76
CA PHE A 327 -11.35 20.06 0.54
C PHE A 327 -10.07 20.89 0.39
N ASN A 328 -10.00 22.03 1.09
CA ASN A 328 -8.83 22.90 1.12
C ASN A 328 -8.18 22.87 2.51
N ILE A 329 -6.99 22.30 2.62
CA ILE A 329 -6.26 22.18 3.89
C ILE A 329 -5.81 23.53 4.45
N SER A 330 -5.57 24.54 3.60
CA SER A 330 -5.18 25.88 4.06
C SER A 330 -6.27 26.46 4.95
N ASN A 331 -7.54 26.30 4.56
CA ASN A 331 -8.68 26.75 5.35
C ASN A 331 -8.76 25.99 6.69
N LEU A 332 -8.49 24.67 6.70
CA LEU A 332 -8.44 23.89 7.94
C LEU A 332 -7.32 24.40 8.87
N LEU A 333 -6.12 24.62 8.33
CA LEU A 333 -4.96 25.09 9.08
C LEU A 333 -5.16 26.51 9.61
N GLU A 334 -5.77 27.39 8.83
CA GLU A 334 -6.14 28.74 9.25
C GLU A 334 -7.17 28.70 10.38
N ASN A 335 -8.21 27.87 10.26
CA ASN A 335 -9.20 27.66 11.32
C ASN A 335 -8.55 27.10 12.58
N TRP A 336 -7.64 26.12 12.45
CA TRP A 336 -6.93 25.56 13.59
C TRP A 336 -6.02 26.58 14.27
N ARG A 337 -5.28 27.39 13.49
CA ARG A 337 -4.46 28.49 14.02
C ARG A 337 -5.32 29.52 14.74
N ARG A 338 -6.45 29.91 14.16
CA ARG A 338 -7.40 30.84 14.77
C ARG A 338 -7.95 30.29 16.07
N ASN A 339 -8.39 29.04 16.10
CA ASN A 339 -8.91 28.38 17.30
C ASN A 339 -7.83 28.26 18.39
N ARG A 340 -6.58 28.00 18.00
CA ARG A 340 -5.46 27.97 18.95
C ARG A 340 -5.18 29.35 19.55
N LEU A 341 -5.23 30.42 18.74
CA LEU A 341 -5.09 31.80 19.23
C LEU A 341 -6.21 32.16 20.21
N VAL A 342 -7.47 31.91 19.83
CA VAL A 342 -8.64 32.16 20.69
C VAL A 342 -8.56 31.37 22.01
N SER A 343 -8.17 30.10 21.95
CA SER A 343 -7.98 29.27 23.15
C SER A 343 -6.82 29.75 24.03
N SER A 344 -5.78 30.37 23.46
CA SER A 344 -4.65 30.91 24.21
C SER A 344 -4.96 32.26 24.86
N GLU A 345 -5.78 33.08 24.22
CA GLU A 345 -6.21 34.39 24.73
C GLU A 345 -7.33 34.26 25.78
N ASN A 346 -8.16 33.22 25.69
CA ASN A 346 -9.19 32.93 26.68
C ASN A 346 -9.33 31.40 26.92
N PRO A 347 -8.62 30.83 27.91
CA PRO A 347 -8.63 29.39 28.17
C PRO A 347 -10.00 28.84 28.63
N THR A 348 -10.91 29.71 29.07
CA THR A 348 -12.30 29.35 29.43
C THR A 348 -13.22 29.18 28.22
N LEU A 349 -12.89 29.79 27.07
CA LEU A 349 -13.69 29.69 25.83
C LEU A 349 -13.52 28.35 25.11
N ALA A 350 -12.37 27.69 25.26
CA ALA A 350 -12.10 26.38 24.65
C ALA A 350 -13.10 25.29 25.06
N TYR A 351 -13.74 25.45 26.23
CA TYR A 351 -14.76 24.54 26.77
C TYR A 351 -16.18 25.11 26.70
N GLN A 352 -16.37 26.31 26.14
CA GLN A 352 -17.68 26.99 26.06
C GLN A 352 -18.32 26.94 24.67
N HIS A 353 -17.82 26.13 23.74
CA HIS A 353 -18.55 25.81 22.51
C HIS A 353 -19.71 24.83 22.80
N SER A 354 -20.54 25.14 23.78
CA SER A 354 -21.95 24.78 23.69
C SER A 354 -22.49 25.63 22.57
N GLU A 355 -22.59 25.09 21.35
CA GLU A 355 -23.68 25.51 20.51
C GLU A 355 -24.95 25.34 21.38
N ARG A 356 -25.45 26.45 21.94
CA ARG A 356 -26.88 26.54 22.14
C ARG A 356 -27.44 26.43 20.75
N LEU A 357 -27.75 25.20 20.33
CA LEU A 357 -28.77 24.91 19.36
C LEU A 357 -30.03 25.60 19.89
N GLN A 358 -30.20 26.87 19.57
CA GLN A 358 -31.53 27.45 19.55
C GLN A 358 -32.26 26.66 18.46
N PRO A 359 -33.39 26.01 18.76
CA PRO A 359 -34.18 25.39 17.72
C PRO A 359 -34.65 26.52 16.79
N GLY A 360 -33.93 26.72 15.70
CA GLY A 360 -34.40 27.54 14.59
C GLY A 360 -35.67 26.88 14.08
N SER A 361 -36.75 27.65 13.96
CA SER A 361 -37.99 27.17 13.37
C SER A 361 -37.65 26.53 12.03
N ALA A 362 -37.86 25.21 11.92
CA ALA A 362 -37.62 24.47 10.71
C ALA A 362 -38.45 25.10 9.58
N VAL A 363 -37.77 25.75 8.63
CA VAL A 363 -38.36 26.07 7.34
C VAL A 363 -38.54 24.73 6.62
N THR A 364 -39.81 24.40 6.45
CA THR A 364 -40.44 23.27 5.80
C THR A 364 -39.64 22.69 4.62
N LEU A 365 -38.82 21.67 4.89
CA LEU A 365 -38.46 20.68 3.87
C LEU A 365 -39.51 19.57 3.93
N GLY A 366 -40.44 19.63 2.98
CA GLY A 366 -41.50 18.64 2.83
C GLY A 366 -40.95 17.25 2.55
N TYR A 367 -40.92 16.42 3.59
CA TYR A 367 -41.14 14.99 3.49
C TYR A 367 -42.26 14.65 4.47
N GLY A 368 -43.44 14.34 3.94
CA GLY A 368 -44.58 13.92 4.75
C GLY A 368 -44.30 12.57 5.38
N MET A 369 -44.24 12.54 6.72
CA MET A 369 -44.36 11.31 7.50
C MET A 369 -45.84 10.88 7.47
N PRO A 370 -46.18 9.60 7.24
CA PRO A 370 -47.57 9.15 7.30
C PRO A 370 -48.09 9.26 8.75
N GLU A 371 -49.17 10.01 8.93
CA GLU A 371 -49.91 10.09 10.19
C GLU A 371 -50.51 8.74 10.55
N ALA A 372 -50.13 8.21 11.71
CA ALA A 372 -50.82 7.08 12.31
C ALA A 372 -52.02 7.60 13.11
N GLU A 373 -53.24 7.30 12.63
CA GLU A 373 -54.47 7.56 13.37
C GLU A 373 -54.56 6.71 14.65
N PRO A 374 -54.91 7.29 15.81
CA PRO A 374 -55.06 6.53 17.05
C PRO A 374 -56.43 5.85 17.08
N GLN A 375 -56.45 4.51 17.00
CA GLN A 375 -57.64 3.69 17.27
C GLN A 375 -57.70 3.31 18.78
N PRO A 376 -58.90 3.28 19.39
CA PRO A 376 -59.06 3.19 20.83
C PRO A 376 -58.87 1.77 21.37
N GLN A 377 -58.37 1.71 22.61
CA GLN A 377 -58.10 0.47 23.35
C GLN A 377 -59.39 -0.31 23.71
N LEU A 378 -59.21 -1.63 23.87
CA LEU A 378 -60.08 -2.66 24.46
C LEU A 378 -61.15 -3.30 23.55
N LYS A 379 -60.77 -4.46 22.97
CA LYS A 379 -61.62 -5.68 22.97
C LYS A 379 -60.74 -6.92 23.11
N ILE A 380 -60.90 -7.60 24.23
CA ILE A 380 -60.32 -8.91 24.54
C ILE A 380 -61.03 -9.97 23.69
N ARG A 381 -60.27 -10.85 23.03
CA ARG A 381 -60.70 -12.22 22.72
C ARG A 381 -59.49 -13.17 22.77
N GLN A 382 -59.59 -14.15 23.66
CA GLN A 382 -58.65 -15.21 23.97
C GLN A 382 -58.81 -16.43 23.03
N TYR A 383 -57.85 -17.34 23.17
CA TYR A 383 -57.70 -18.71 22.63
C TYR A 383 -56.90 -18.78 21.31
N ASP A 384 -55.86 -19.61 21.15
CA ASP A 384 -55.41 -20.76 21.94
C ASP A 384 -53.90 -20.98 21.84
N GLU A 385 -53.39 -21.72 22.81
CA GLU A 385 -51.99 -22.10 23.03
C GLU A 385 -51.43 -22.96 21.87
N ASP A 386 -50.14 -22.82 21.54
CA ASP A 386 -49.23 -23.98 21.56
C ASP A 386 -47.76 -23.69 21.16
N TYR A 387 -46.89 -23.96 22.15
CA TYR A 387 -45.47 -24.32 22.12
C TYR A 387 -44.35 -23.29 21.76
N ILE A 388 -43.41 -23.24 22.71
CA ILE A 388 -42.02 -22.75 22.67
C ILE A 388 -41.80 -21.28 23.10
N TYR A 389 -42.05 -20.97 24.39
CA TYR A 389 -41.04 -20.41 25.33
C TYR A 389 -41.69 -20.18 26.73
N ARG A 390 -41.16 -20.77 27.80
CA ARG A 390 -41.48 -20.39 29.20
C ARG A 390 -40.33 -19.54 29.75
N PRO A 391 -40.53 -18.27 30.16
CA PRO A 391 -39.56 -17.59 31.01
C PRO A 391 -39.68 -18.11 32.45
N ILE A 392 -38.55 -18.43 33.07
CA ILE A 392 -38.48 -18.96 34.44
C ILE A 392 -38.93 -17.89 35.45
N ARG A 393 -39.71 -18.35 36.43
CA ARG A 393 -40.23 -17.61 37.61
C ARG A 393 -39.11 -16.99 38.44
N ARG A 394 -39.36 -15.77 38.91
CA ARG A 394 -38.63 -15.06 39.97
C ARG A 394 -38.54 -15.95 41.23
N MET A 395 -37.35 -16.44 41.56
CA MET A 395 -37.03 -16.95 42.89
C MET A 395 -36.31 -15.86 43.70
N SER A 396 -36.64 -15.82 44.99
CA SER A 396 -36.11 -14.96 46.05
C SER A 396 -34.61 -14.68 45.93
N GLN A 397 -34.22 -13.41 45.99
CA GLN A 397 -32.82 -12.97 46.01
C GLN A 397 -32.06 -13.58 47.20
N THR A 398 -30.96 -14.27 46.92
CA THR A 398 -29.97 -14.67 47.91
C THR A 398 -28.87 -13.60 47.97
N ASP A 399 -28.50 -13.16 49.16
CA ASP A 399 -27.41 -12.21 49.40
C ASP A 399 -26.08 -12.86 49.01
N LEU A 400 -25.43 -12.33 47.95
CA LEU A 400 -24.22 -12.88 47.33
C LEU A 400 -22.92 -12.40 48.00
N THR A 401 -22.98 -11.83 49.21
CA THR A 401 -21.79 -11.25 49.84
C THR A 401 -20.92 -12.24 50.64
N THR A 402 -21.29 -13.53 50.70
CA THR A 402 -20.51 -14.54 51.44
C THR A 402 -20.48 -15.90 50.74
N ILE A 403 -19.30 -16.37 50.36
CA ILE A 403 -19.04 -17.77 49.99
C ILE A 403 -17.90 -18.26 50.89
N ASN A 404 -18.13 -19.36 51.64
CA ASN A 404 -17.16 -19.99 52.54
C ASN A 404 -16.53 -19.05 53.61
N GLY A 405 -17.35 -18.23 54.29
CA GLY A 405 -16.93 -17.53 55.51
C GLY A 405 -15.86 -16.44 55.35
N VAL A 406 -15.47 -16.09 54.11
CA VAL A 406 -14.53 -14.99 53.84
C VAL A 406 -15.22 -13.92 53.00
N LYS A 407 -15.31 -12.71 53.55
CA LYS A 407 -15.90 -11.53 52.91
C LYS A 407 -14.88 -10.93 51.94
N LYS A 408 -15.00 -11.21 50.63
CA LYS A 408 -14.17 -10.57 49.59
C LYS A 408 -14.93 -9.41 48.96
N THR A 409 -14.54 -8.18 49.31
CA THR A 409 -14.93 -6.95 48.62
C THR A 409 -14.26 -6.90 47.24
N LEU A 410 -15.04 -6.93 46.16
CA LEU A 410 -14.55 -6.64 44.81
C LEU A 410 -14.35 -5.11 44.66
N TYR A 411 -13.09 -4.71 44.52
CA TYR A 411 -12.58 -3.42 44.02
C TYR A 411 -13.20 -2.12 44.57
N GLN A 412 -12.68 -1.69 45.71
CA GLN A 412 -12.67 -0.28 46.10
C GLN A 412 -11.37 0.34 45.58
N THR A 413 -11.41 1.09 44.48
CA THR A 413 -10.25 1.86 44.02
C THR A 413 -10.12 3.11 44.89
N ALA A 414 -9.17 3.10 45.82
CA ALA A 414 -8.72 4.30 46.49
C ALA A 414 -7.92 5.14 45.47
N TYR A 415 -8.48 6.28 45.05
CA TYR A 415 -7.76 7.24 44.21
C TYR A 415 -6.73 7.98 45.08
N GLN A 416 -5.48 7.50 45.10
CA GLN A 416 -4.35 8.32 45.52
C GLN A 416 -3.93 9.17 44.32
N SER A 417 -4.03 10.50 44.45
CA SER A 417 -3.48 11.44 43.48
C SER A 417 -1.95 11.37 43.54
N GLN A 418 -1.37 10.44 42.78
CA GLN A 418 0.06 10.45 42.50
C GLN A 418 0.28 11.29 41.25
N LYS A 419 0.98 12.39 41.43
CA LYS A 419 1.27 13.39 40.38
C LYS A 419 2.40 12.88 39.49
N ASP A 420 2.12 11.88 38.67
CA ASP A 420 3.13 11.36 37.74
C ASP A 420 3.26 12.31 36.55
N ARG A 421 4.41 12.99 36.50
CA ARG A 421 4.80 13.92 35.46
C ARG A 421 5.05 13.14 34.17
N PHE A 422 4.07 13.12 33.29
CA PHE A 422 4.28 12.77 31.88
C PHE A 422 5.10 13.89 31.26
N TYR A 423 6.36 13.60 30.88
CA TYR A 423 7.41 14.51 30.38
C TYR A 423 8.31 15.14 31.45
N GLN A 424 9.54 14.62 31.56
CA GLN A 424 10.68 15.31 32.14
C GLN A 424 11.62 15.65 30.97
N SER A 425 11.73 16.94 30.63
CA SER A 425 12.68 17.37 29.60
C SER A 425 14.09 17.00 30.06
N SER A 426 14.87 16.34 29.21
CA SER A 426 16.32 16.25 29.41
C SER A 426 16.86 17.67 29.54
N LYS A 427 17.58 17.94 30.65
CA LYS A 427 18.38 19.16 30.75
C LYS A 427 19.32 19.20 29.57
N GLN A 428 19.19 20.26 28.80
CA GLN A 428 19.98 20.57 27.63
C GLN A 428 21.38 20.97 28.11
N ASP A 429 22.36 20.08 28.00
CA ASP A 429 23.76 20.50 28.00
C ASP A 429 24.09 20.96 26.56
N LYS A 430 24.28 22.27 26.40
CA LYS A 430 24.40 22.95 25.11
C LYS A 430 25.82 22.89 24.53
N SER A 431 26.47 21.73 24.52
CA SER A 431 27.82 21.63 23.93
C SER A 431 28.12 20.42 23.04
N GLU A 432 27.18 19.50 22.80
CA GLU A 432 27.48 18.29 21.98
C GLU A 432 26.45 17.96 20.89
N ALA A 433 25.56 18.89 20.54
CA ALA A 433 24.50 18.63 19.56
C ALA A 433 24.78 19.18 18.14
N GLU A 434 26.04 19.49 17.79
CA GLU A 434 26.40 20.02 16.46
C GLU A 434 27.31 19.10 15.61
N THR A 435 27.62 17.87 16.01
CA THR A 435 28.59 17.03 15.28
C THR A 435 28.10 15.68 14.76
N LEU A 436 26.77 15.44 14.63
CA LEU A 436 26.32 14.11 14.17
C LEU A 436 25.44 13.99 12.93
N PHE A 437 24.92 15.07 12.35
CA PHE A 437 24.24 14.98 11.05
C PHE A 437 24.48 16.24 10.21
N GLY A 438 25.38 16.11 9.24
CA GLY A 438 25.64 17.14 8.23
C GLY A 438 24.43 17.36 7.32
N TYR A 439 24.30 18.62 6.88
CA TYR A 439 23.30 19.23 5.98
C TYR A 439 21.99 19.67 6.65
N GLY A 440 21.68 20.96 6.80
CA GLY A 440 22.36 22.20 6.42
C GLY A 440 21.43 23.41 6.41
N LYS A 441 21.99 24.55 5.93
CA LYS A 441 21.41 25.77 5.30
C LYS A 441 22.08 27.04 5.86
N SER A 442 22.33 28.13 5.13
CA SER A 442 22.36 28.49 3.69
C SER A 442 22.73 29.99 3.61
N TYR A 443 23.76 30.34 2.84
CA TYR A 443 24.09 31.63 2.20
C TYR A 443 24.26 32.94 3.01
N SER A 444 25.45 33.56 2.91
CA SER A 444 25.66 34.82 2.16
C SER A 444 27.14 35.21 2.03
N ASP A 445 27.48 35.72 0.85
CA ASP A 445 28.67 36.44 0.35
C ASP A 445 29.91 36.65 1.24
N ARG A 446 31.10 36.31 0.71
CA ARG A 446 32.03 37.28 0.07
C ARG A 446 33.38 36.64 -0.31
N LEU A 447 33.79 36.93 -1.54
CA LEU A 447 35.10 37.41 -2.01
C LEU A 447 36.39 36.71 -1.53
N TYR A 448 37.09 36.14 -2.52
CA TYR A 448 38.53 35.87 -2.60
C TYR A 448 39.41 36.21 -1.39
N GLU A 449 40.12 35.21 -0.85
CA GLU A 449 41.52 35.36 -0.41
C GLU A 449 42.27 34.00 -0.30
N ARG A 450 43.61 34.10 -0.39
CA ARG A 450 44.63 33.06 -0.63
C ARG A 450 44.85 32.07 0.53
N PRO A 451 45.51 30.92 0.27
CA PRO A 451 45.76 29.91 1.30
C PRO A 451 46.93 30.32 2.20
N GLU A 452 46.69 30.41 3.51
CA GLU A 452 47.74 30.46 4.54
C GLU A 452 47.84 29.12 5.28
N ASN A 453 48.98 28.47 5.05
CA ASN A 453 49.79 27.63 5.93
C ASN A 453 49.10 26.64 6.90
N LEU A 454 49.29 25.35 6.57
CA LEU A 454 49.21 24.18 7.44
C LEU A 454 49.92 24.40 8.78
N ALA A 455 49.13 24.45 9.86
CA ALA A 455 49.61 24.25 11.22
C ALA A 455 49.14 22.89 11.74
N THR A 456 50.08 21.96 11.82
CA THR A 456 49.99 20.65 12.45
C THR A 456 49.53 20.72 13.91
N LYS A 457 48.53 19.93 14.28
CA LYS A 457 48.26 19.53 15.68
C LYS A 457 48.01 18.01 15.77
N PRO A 458 48.35 17.37 16.91
CA PRO A 458 48.91 16.02 16.97
C PRO A 458 47.87 14.89 17.15
N PRO A 459 48.22 13.63 16.84
CA PRO A 459 47.32 12.49 16.97
C PRO A 459 47.08 12.12 18.43
N ALA A 460 45.80 11.92 18.76
CA ALA A 460 45.30 11.64 20.10
C ALA A 460 45.30 10.15 20.46
N TYR A 461 46.35 9.38 20.16
CA TYR A 461 46.50 8.01 20.69
C TYR A 461 47.98 7.64 20.82
N SER A 462 48.43 7.38 22.05
CA SER A 462 49.86 7.18 22.37
C SER A 462 50.27 5.72 22.58
N ARG A 463 49.39 4.71 22.43
CA ARG A 463 49.75 3.28 22.48
C ARG A 463 48.82 2.39 21.62
N PRO A 464 49.34 1.36 20.93
CA PRO A 464 48.54 0.39 20.18
C PRO A 464 47.78 -0.56 21.13
N ILE A 465 46.55 -0.92 20.75
CA ILE A 465 45.68 -1.88 21.47
C ILE A 465 46.15 -3.30 21.12
N GLU A 466 46.45 -4.11 22.13
CA GLU A 466 46.90 -5.50 21.99
C GLU A 466 45.81 -6.44 21.44
N THR A 467 46.24 -7.42 20.64
CA THR A 467 45.39 -8.41 19.96
C THR A 467 45.14 -9.61 20.88
N THR A 468 43.91 -9.79 21.38
CA THR A 468 43.55 -10.93 22.22
C THR A 468 43.12 -12.13 21.36
N VAL A 469 43.90 -13.21 21.40
CA VAL A 469 43.56 -14.51 20.79
C VAL A 469 42.92 -15.41 21.86
N TYR A 470 41.77 -16.00 21.56
CA TYR A 470 41.09 -16.97 22.43
C TYR A 470 41.40 -18.40 21.99
N GLU A 471 41.98 -19.22 22.87
CA GLU A 471 42.10 -20.67 22.69
C GLU A 471 40.86 -21.43 23.23
N PRO A 472 40.47 -22.55 22.62
CA PRO A 472 39.32 -23.35 23.04
C PRO A 472 39.64 -24.19 24.30
N ARG A 473 38.75 -24.18 25.29
CA ARG A 473 38.82 -25.10 26.44
C ARG A 473 38.27 -26.48 26.06
N LEU A 474 39.12 -27.49 26.19
CA LEU A 474 38.75 -28.90 26.33
C LEU A 474 38.33 -29.18 27.78
N GLN A 475 37.07 -29.60 27.99
CA GLN A 475 36.65 -30.68 28.90
C GLN A 475 35.15 -30.94 28.74
#